data_AF-A0A931L379-F1
#
_entry.id   AF-A0A931L379-F1
#
_cell.length_a   1.000
_cell.length_b   1.000
_cell.length_c   1.000
_cell.angle_alpha   90.00
_cell.angle_beta   90.00
_cell.angle_gamma   90.00
#
_symmetry.space_group_name_H-M   'P 1'
#
loop_
_entity.id
_entity.type
_entity.pdbx_description
1 polymer ?
#
loop_
_entity_poly.entity_id
_entity_poly.type
_entity_poly.pdbx_seq_one_letter_code
_entity_poly.pdbx_strand_id
1 'polypeptide(L)'
;MGERNESRHSYRRRSGEPWFFRRGASGRLQHQAAVYNITVEEVGPDVVITGQGQIDLTGLSSAGSNFFIGAIIIPGGGVISFGEGAVDSYLTGVVFPDTGGLIATQPTSRSGDSFAFDSTFGSDFLFVPSGYASLSDLFSSMTFAGATLASLGFDVGVYQSIFGNNTVTIAVGANVVPLPAALPLFIAGVAGLGGLGARRLRR
;
A
#
# COMPACT_ATOMS: atom_id res chain seq x y z
N MET A 1 43.88 -64.56 -37.77
CA MET A 1 44.85 -63.46 -38.02
C MET A 1 44.08 -62.16 -37.81
N GLY A 2 44.04 -61.57 -36.61
CA GLY A 2 45.14 -61.00 -35.82
C GLY A 2 45.06 -59.48 -36.00
N GLU A 3 45.10 -58.57 -35.03
CA GLU A 3 45.41 -58.53 -33.61
C GLU A 3 44.85 -57.19 -33.05
N ARG A 4 44.82 -57.06 -31.72
CA ARG A 4 44.51 -55.83 -30.97
C ARG A 4 45.55 -54.73 -31.22
N ASN A 5 45.19 -53.45 -31.07
CA ASN A 5 46.05 -52.52 -30.32
C ASN A 5 45.31 -51.29 -29.76
N GLU A 6 45.49 -51.07 -28.47
CA GLU A 6 45.12 -49.86 -27.73
C GLU A 6 46.16 -48.76 -28.00
N SER A 7 45.75 -47.49 -27.97
CA SER A 7 46.71 -46.38 -27.77
C SER A 7 46.03 -45.21 -27.08
N ARG A 8 46.31 -45.14 -25.77
CA ARG A 8 45.96 -44.09 -24.82
C ARG A 8 46.50 -42.74 -25.30
N HIS A 9 45.63 -41.73 -25.41
CA HIS A 9 46.08 -40.34 -25.55
C HIS A 9 46.09 -39.66 -24.19
N SER A 10 47.27 -39.13 -23.89
CA SER A 10 47.76 -38.70 -22.59
C SER A 10 47.17 -37.35 -22.15
N TYR A 11 46.74 -37.32 -20.90
CA TYR A 11 46.25 -36.15 -20.17
C TYR A 11 47.44 -35.25 -19.79
N ARG A 12 47.62 -34.13 -20.50
CA ARG A 12 48.63 -33.11 -20.17
C ARG A 12 47.96 -31.96 -19.41
N ARG A 13 47.96 -32.02 -18.08
CA ARG A 13 47.63 -30.86 -17.23
C ARG A 13 48.69 -29.77 -17.47
N ARG A 14 48.26 -28.62 -17.99
CA ARG A 14 48.98 -27.36 -17.77
C ARG A 14 48.34 -26.64 -16.58
N SER A 15 49.15 -26.54 -15.54
CA SER A 15 48.96 -25.74 -14.34
C SER A 15 49.00 -24.25 -14.66
N GLY A 16 48.10 -23.50 -14.02
CA GLY A 16 48.38 -22.12 -13.64
C GLY A 16 47.47 -21.07 -14.25
N GLU A 17 46.23 -20.95 -13.76
CA GLU A 17 45.55 -19.68 -13.55
C GLU A 17 44.58 -19.82 -12.35
N PRO A 18 44.67 -18.99 -11.30
CA PRO A 18 43.66 -18.98 -10.25
C PRO A 18 42.39 -18.35 -10.79
N TRP A 19 41.35 -19.17 -10.94
CA TRP A 19 39.98 -18.75 -11.22
C TRP A 19 39.46 -17.88 -10.06
N PHE A 20 39.72 -16.59 -10.11
CA PHE A 20 38.97 -15.61 -9.35
C PHE A 20 37.57 -15.52 -9.96
N PHE A 21 36.68 -16.41 -9.51
CA PHE A 21 35.26 -16.12 -9.55
C PHE A 21 35.03 -14.91 -8.64
N ARG A 22 35.06 -13.70 -9.21
CA ARG A 22 34.29 -12.59 -8.64
C ARG A 22 32.85 -13.08 -8.65
N ARG A 23 32.37 -13.54 -7.49
CA ARG A 23 30.94 -13.50 -7.18
C ARG A 23 30.54 -12.05 -7.38
N GLY A 24 30.00 -11.74 -8.56
CA GLY A 24 29.22 -10.55 -8.75
C GLY A 24 28.19 -10.58 -7.63
N ALA A 25 28.21 -9.57 -6.77
CA ALA A 25 27.12 -9.32 -5.89
C ALA A 25 25.88 -9.30 -6.78
N SER A 26 25.06 -10.36 -6.70
CA SER A 26 23.67 -10.26 -7.10
C SER A 26 23.09 -9.26 -6.10
N GLY A 27 23.29 -7.98 -6.41
CA GLY A 27 22.42 -6.95 -5.92
C GLY A 27 21.06 -7.37 -6.42
N ARG A 28 20.29 -8.01 -5.55
CA ARG A 28 18.84 -7.86 -5.64
C ARG A 28 18.66 -6.36 -5.77
N LEU A 29 18.18 -5.90 -6.91
CA LEU A 29 17.55 -4.59 -6.95
C LEU A 29 16.52 -4.69 -5.82
N GLN A 30 16.79 -4.03 -4.71
CA GLN A 30 15.83 -3.93 -3.63
C GLN A 30 14.74 -3.06 -4.23
N HIS A 31 13.79 -3.70 -4.90
CA HIS A 31 12.65 -3.01 -5.45
C HIS A 31 11.98 -2.33 -4.26
N GLN A 32 11.80 -1.01 -4.35
CA GLN A 32 11.18 -0.25 -3.28
C GLN A 32 9.76 -0.80 -3.11
N ALA A 33 9.44 -1.26 -1.91
CA ALA A 33 8.06 -1.62 -1.60
C ALA A 33 7.23 -0.34 -1.64
N ALA A 34 6.28 -0.28 -2.56
CA ALA A 34 5.37 0.85 -2.67
C ALA A 34 4.23 0.69 -1.66
N VAL A 35 3.87 1.78 -0.99
CA VAL A 35 2.82 1.79 0.02
C VAL A 35 1.79 2.84 -0.34
N TYR A 36 0.53 2.44 -0.36
CA TYR A 36 -0.61 3.33 -0.53
C TYR A 36 -1.56 3.18 0.66
N ASN A 37 -1.83 4.28 1.35
CA ASN A 37 -2.66 4.30 2.54
C ASN A 37 -3.96 5.03 2.25
N ILE A 38 -5.07 4.42 2.63
CA ILE A 38 -6.39 5.01 2.64
C ILE A 38 -6.83 5.17 4.09
N THR A 39 -7.33 6.36 4.44
CA THR A 39 -7.98 6.60 5.73
C THR A 39 -9.43 7.00 5.49
N VAL A 40 -10.34 6.35 6.22
CA VAL A 40 -11.78 6.60 6.20
C VAL A 40 -12.18 7.06 7.60
N GLU A 41 -12.51 8.34 7.74
CA GLU A 41 -12.71 8.97 9.05
C GLU A 41 -13.99 9.82 9.08
N GLU A 42 -14.67 9.85 10.23
CA GLU A 42 -15.73 10.83 10.48
C GLU A 42 -15.09 12.16 10.91
N VAL A 43 -15.34 13.21 10.15
CA VAL A 43 -14.84 14.57 10.40
C VAL A 43 -16.05 15.48 10.60
N GLY A 44 -16.42 15.72 11.85
CA GLY A 44 -17.64 16.46 12.17
C GLY A 44 -18.89 15.70 11.72
N PRO A 45 -19.79 16.28 10.90
CA PRO A 45 -20.99 15.61 10.40
C PRO A 45 -20.75 14.75 9.14
N ASP A 46 -19.52 14.73 8.62
CA ASP A 46 -19.20 14.15 7.31
C ASP A 46 -18.25 12.97 7.45
N VAL A 47 -18.21 12.09 6.45
CA VAL A 47 -17.12 11.11 6.30
C VAL A 47 -16.15 11.62 5.25
N VAL A 48 -14.86 11.60 5.56
CA VAL A 48 -13.77 11.93 4.64
C VAL A 48 -12.94 10.68 4.39
N ILE A 49 -12.72 10.41 3.11
CA ILE A 49 -11.82 9.35 2.66
C ILE A 49 -10.66 10.02 1.95
N THR A 50 -9.44 9.76 2.42
CA THR A 50 -8.22 10.21 1.76
C THR A 50 -7.37 9.01 1.38
N GLY A 51 -6.69 9.10 0.25
CA GLY A 51 -5.75 8.12 -0.26
C GLY A 51 -4.43 8.80 -0.57
N GLN A 52 -3.32 8.22 -0.15
CA GLN A 52 -2.01 8.80 -0.38
C GLN A 52 -0.90 7.75 -0.40
N GLY A 53 0.11 7.98 -1.23
CA GLY A 53 1.30 7.14 -1.29
C GLY A 53 1.73 6.89 -2.72
N GLN A 54 2.26 5.70 -2.96
CA GLN A 54 2.85 5.33 -4.24
C GLN A 54 2.40 3.94 -4.64
N ILE A 55 2.34 3.72 -5.95
CA ILE A 55 2.15 2.39 -6.55
C ILE A 55 3.30 2.08 -7.49
N ASP A 56 3.84 0.88 -7.34
CA ASP A 56 4.75 0.26 -8.27
C ASP A 56 4.00 -0.58 -9.30
N LEU A 57 4.09 -0.15 -10.56
CA LEU A 57 3.50 -0.85 -11.71
C LEU A 57 4.38 -2.00 -12.23
N THR A 58 5.60 -2.17 -11.68
CA THR A 58 6.54 -3.18 -12.17
C THR A 58 5.95 -4.58 -12.03
N GLY A 59 5.83 -5.29 -13.16
CA GLY A 59 5.30 -6.65 -13.19
C GLY A 59 3.77 -6.74 -13.16
N LEU A 60 3.04 -5.62 -13.16
CA LEU A 60 1.60 -5.62 -13.36
C LEU A 60 1.26 -5.70 -14.86
N SER A 61 0.22 -6.45 -15.19
CA SER A 61 -0.27 -6.58 -16.56
C SER A 61 -1.24 -5.43 -16.87
N SER A 62 -0.94 -4.61 -17.87
CA SER A 62 -1.87 -3.58 -18.34
C SER A 62 -3.14 -4.23 -18.90
N ALA A 63 -4.30 -3.73 -18.48
CA ALA A 63 -5.62 -4.13 -18.97
C ALA A 63 -6.21 -3.09 -19.95
N GLY A 64 -5.68 -1.88 -19.96
CA GLY A 64 -6.00 -0.85 -20.96
C GLY A 64 -5.63 0.55 -20.48
N SER A 65 -5.98 1.55 -21.27
CA SER A 65 -5.61 2.95 -21.05
C SER A 65 -6.73 3.91 -21.43
N ASN A 66 -6.71 5.11 -20.84
CA ASN A 66 -7.60 6.23 -21.16
C ASN A 66 -9.10 5.94 -20.94
N PHE A 67 -9.41 5.20 -19.87
CA PHE A 67 -10.79 5.02 -19.39
C PHE A 67 -11.22 6.21 -18.55
N PHE A 68 -12.53 6.42 -18.42
CA PHE A 68 -13.10 7.37 -17.45
C PHE A 68 -13.86 6.61 -16.38
N ILE A 69 -13.50 6.88 -15.13
CA ILE A 69 -14.15 6.31 -13.96
C ILE A 69 -14.77 7.43 -13.11
N GLY A 70 -15.90 7.13 -12.48
CA GLY A 70 -16.55 8.03 -11.52
C GLY A 70 -16.14 7.69 -10.09
N ALA A 71 -16.18 8.67 -9.20
CA ALA A 71 -15.97 8.42 -7.78
C ALA A 71 -17.16 7.67 -7.16
N ILE A 72 -16.87 6.59 -6.46
CA ILE A 72 -17.85 5.71 -5.82
C ILE A 72 -17.17 4.83 -4.78
N ILE A 73 -17.91 4.44 -3.75
CA ILE A 73 -17.52 3.37 -2.84
C ILE A 73 -18.53 2.22 -2.90
N ILE A 74 -18.03 1.00 -2.77
CA ILE A 74 -18.80 -0.20 -2.45
C ILE A 74 -17.94 -0.98 -1.43
N PRO A 75 -18.02 -0.67 -0.12
CA PRO A 75 -17.11 -1.20 0.89
C PRO A 75 -16.95 -2.73 0.85
N GLY A 76 -18.07 -3.45 0.78
CA GLY A 76 -18.10 -4.91 0.69
C GLY A 76 -17.73 -5.50 -0.67
N GLY A 77 -17.71 -4.64 -1.70
CA GLY A 77 -17.29 -5.02 -3.04
C GLY A 77 -15.80 -4.82 -3.28
N GLY A 78 -15.04 -4.36 -2.29
CA GLY A 78 -13.64 -3.97 -2.45
C GLY A 78 -13.46 -2.75 -3.36
N VAL A 79 -14.50 -1.92 -3.51
CA VAL A 79 -14.47 -0.77 -4.43
C VAL A 79 -14.26 0.53 -3.66
N ILE A 80 -13.17 1.20 -3.97
CA ILE A 80 -12.94 2.60 -3.59
C ILE A 80 -12.39 3.30 -4.83
N SER A 81 -13.19 4.20 -5.39
CA SER A 81 -12.82 5.02 -6.55
C SER A 81 -12.92 6.49 -6.19
N PHE A 82 -11.82 7.22 -6.36
CA PHE A 82 -11.76 8.67 -6.23
C PHE A 82 -12.10 9.40 -7.55
N GLY A 83 -12.48 8.65 -8.60
CA GLY A 83 -12.45 9.03 -10.01
C GLY A 83 -12.85 10.47 -10.40
N GLU A 84 -11.88 11.18 -11.00
CA GLU A 84 -12.05 12.46 -11.70
C GLU A 84 -10.99 12.60 -12.80
N GLY A 85 -11.17 11.91 -13.93
CA GLY A 85 -10.30 12.03 -15.09
C GLY A 85 -9.99 10.69 -15.75
N ALA A 86 -9.10 10.75 -16.75
CA ALA A 86 -8.66 9.58 -17.49
C ALA A 86 -7.72 8.71 -16.64
N VAL A 87 -7.91 7.39 -16.70
CA VAL A 87 -7.12 6.39 -15.96
C VAL A 87 -6.60 5.29 -16.88
N ASP A 88 -5.47 4.70 -16.48
CA ASP A 88 -4.94 3.46 -17.03
C ASP A 88 -5.21 2.32 -16.04
N SER A 89 -5.51 1.12 -16.56
CA SER A 89 -5.92 -0.02 -15.75
C SER A 89 -4.91 -1.16 -15.79
N TYR A 90 -4.77 -1.84 -14.66
CA TYR A 90 -3.84 -2.95 -14.46
C TYR A 90 -4.51 -4.08 -13.69
N LEU A 91 -4.20 -5.33 -14.06
CA LEU A 91 -4.63 -6.51 -13.30
C LEU A 91 -3.70 -6.70 -12.09
N THR A 92 -4.30 -6.82 -10.90
CA THR A 92 -3.55 -7.11 -9.66
C THR A 92 -3.57 -8.59 -9.29
N GLY A 93 -4.64 -9.31 -9.69
CA GLY A 93 -4.87 -10.71 -9.32
C GLY A 93 -5.13 -10.91 -7.82
N VAL A 94 -5.46 -9.84 -7.10
CA VAL A 94 -5.73 -9.84 -5.66
C VAL A 94 -6.98 -9.02 -5.40
N VAL A 95 -7.95 -9.65 -4.75
CA VAL A 95 -9.19 -9.01 -4.30
C VAL A 95 -8.85 -7.94 -3.28
N PHE A 96 -9.37 -6.73 -3.50
CA PHE A 96 -9.22 -5.64 -2.55
C PHE A 96 -10.07 -5.90 -1.29
N PRO A 97 -9.68 -5.35 -0.13
CA PRO A 97 -10.31 -5.76 1.11
C PRO A 97 -11.80 -5.43 1.13
N ASP A 98 -12.60 -6.40 1.55
CA ASP A 98 -13.97 -6.17 1.99
C ASP A 98 -13.90 -5.32 3.27
N THR A 99 -14.48 -4.12 3.19
CA THR A 99 -14.54 -3.15 4.29
C THR A 99 -15.96 -2.93 4.79
N GLY A 100 -16.92 -3.78 4.40
CA GLY A 100 -18.27 -3.81 4.97
C GLY A 100 -19.39 -4.10 3.97
N GLY A 101 -20.39 -3.21 3.89
CA GLY A 101 -21.63 -3.40 3.15
C GLY A 101 -21.52 -3.19 1.63
N LEU A 102 -22.48 -3.76 0.89
CA LEU A 102 -22.53 -3.73 -0.58
C LEU A 102 -23.26 -2.50 -1.17
N ILE A 103 -23.51 -1.47 -0.36
CA ILE A 103 -24.23 -0.28 -0.83
C ILE A 103 -23.27 0.60 -1.61
N ALA A 104 -23.62 0.86 -2.86
CA ALA A 104 -22.89 1.77 -3.72
C ALA A 104 -23.23 3.22 -3.38
N THR A 105 -22.22 4.01 -3.00
CA THR A 105 -22.42 5.42 -2.59
C THR A 105 -21.47 6.35 -3.32
N GLN A 106 -21.98 7.47 -3.83
CA GLN A 106 -21.19 8.51 -4.47
C GLN A 106 -20.83 9.61 -3.47
N PRO A 107 -19.62 10.17 -3.51
CA PRO A 107 -19.25 11.28 -2.64
C PRO A 107 -19.92 12.58 -3.07
N THR A 108 -20.10 13.49 -2.12
CA THR A 108 -20.63 14.84 -2.34
C THR A 108 -19.59 15.76 -2.99
N SER A 109 -18.32 15.58 -2.63
CA SER A 109 -17.19 16.30 -3.23
C SER A 109 -15.93 15.43 -3.25
N ARG A 110 -14.98 15.79 -4.10
CA ARG A 110 -13.71 15.07 -4.27
C ARG A 110 -12.64 15.98 -4.86
N SER A 111 -11.38 15.56 -4.76
CA SER A 111 -10.23 16.24 -5.33
C SER A 111 -9.02 15.31 -5.41
N GLY A 112 -8.01 15.72 -6.18
CA GLY A 112 -6.74 15.01 -6.32
C GLY A 112 -6.73 14.05 -7.50
N ASP A 113 -5.93 13.01 -7.40
CA ASP A 113 -5.66 12.05 -8.47
C ASP A 113 -6.83 11.09 -8.70
N SER A 114 -7.08 10.76 -9.97
CA SER A 114 -8.04 9.73 -10.35
C SER A 114 -7.43 8.35 -10.10
N PHE A 115 -7.85 7.73 -8.99
CA PHE A 115 -7.32 6.45 -8.52
C PHE A 115 -8.46 5.55 -8.05
N ALA A 116 -8.38 4.25 -8.35
CA ALA A 116 -9.40 3.31 -7.89
C ALA A 116 -8.91 1.88 -7.73
N PHE A 117 -9.62 1.18 -6.86
CA PHE A 117 -9.64 -0.26 -6.72
C PHE A 117 -11.02 -0.77 -7.09
N ASP A 118 -11.09 -1.84 -7.88
CA ASP A 118 -12.36 -2.44 -8.30
C ASP A 118 -12.23 -3.96 -8.44
N SER A 119 -13.07 -4.70 -7.70
CA SER A 119 -13.20 -6.16 -7.76
C SER A 119 -14.57 -6.65 -8.25
N THR A 120 -15.39 -5.79 -8.85
CA THR A 120 -16.80 -6.10 -9.17
C THR A 120 -17.01 -6.98 -10.41
N PHE A 121 -16.05 -7.03 -11.34
CA PHE A 121 -16.21 -7.74 -12.63
C PHE A 121 -15.54 -9.13 -12.67
N GLY A 122 -15.29 -9.74 -11.51
CA GLY A 122 -14.58 -11.04 -11.44
C GLY A 122 -13.10 -10.95 -11.84
N SER A 123 -12.57 -9.73 -11.94
CA SER A 123 -11.16 -9.42 -12.11
C SER A 123 -10.84 -8.23 -11.22
N ASP A 124 -9.66 -8.27 -10.60
CA ASP A 124 -9.21 -7.25 -9.66
C ASP A 124 -8.38 -6.20 -10.41
N PHE A 125 -8.97 -5.03 -10.55
CA PHE A 125 -8.38 -3.91 -11.28
C PHE A 125 -7.86 -2.84 -10.34
N LEU A 126 -6.65 -2.41 -10.65
CA LEU A 126 -6.07 -1.16 -10.18
C LEU A 126 -6.21 -0.13 -11.29
N PHE A 127 -6.74 1.04 -10.95
CA PHE A 127 -6.75 2.21 -11.82
C PHE A 127 -5.86 3.30 -11.26
N VAL A 128 -4.95 3.78 -12.09
CA VAL A 128 -4.06 4.92 -11.78
C VAL A 128 -4.31 6.05 -12.79
N PRO A 129 -3.95 7.30 -12.48
CA PRO A 129 -4.07 8.41 -13.44
C PRO A 129 -3.41 8.07 -14.77
N SER A 130 -4.02 8.48 -15.88
CA SER A 130 -3.45 8.16 -17.20
C SER A 130 -2.06 8.79 -17.35
N GLY A 131 -1.08 7.98 -17.76
CA GLY A 131 0.33 8.40 -17.83
C GLY A 131 1.06 8.44 -16.48
N TYR A 132 0.48 7.89 -15.41
CA TYR A 132 1.14 7.74 -14.11
C TYR A 132 2.50 7.02 -14.26
N ALA A 133 3.54 7.64 -13.70
CA ALA A 133 4.87 7.06 -13.65
C ALA A 133 4.98 6.18 -12.40
N SER A 134 5.46 4.94 -12.56
CA SER A 134 5.66 4.03 -11.42
C SER A 134 6.42 4.72 -10.28
N LEU A 135 5.95 4.55 -9.04
CA LEU A 135 6.47 5.17 -7.83
C LEU A 135 6.34 6.70 -7.72
N SER A 136 5.59 7.38 -8.60
CA SER A 136 5.24 8.79 -8.35
C SER A 136 4.20 8.90 -7.23
N ASP A 137 4.19 10.03 -6.52
CA ASP A 137 3.23 10.26 -5.45
C ASP A 137 1.81 10.40 -6.01
N LEU A 138 0.86 9.82 -5.28
CA LEU A 138 -0.57 9.91 -5.50
C LEU A 138 -1.22 10.52 -4.27
N PHE A 139 -2.18 11.40 -4.48
CA PHE A 139 -3.02 11.97 -3.45
C PHE A 139 -4.44 12.16 -3.93
N SER A 140 -5.40 11.59 -3.20
CA SER A 140 -6.83 11.69 -3.51
C SER A 140 -7.64 11.94 -2.24
N SER A 141 -8.76 12.64 -2.38
CA SER A 141 -9.70 12.87 -1.28
C SER A 141 -11.13 12.85 -1.80
N MET A 142 -12.05 12.33 -1.00
CA MET A 142 -13.49 12.45 -1.23
C MET A 142 -14.25 12.61 0.08
N THR A 143 -15.36 13.34 0.03
CA THR A 143 -16.18 13.69 1.20
C THR A 143 -17.62 13.29 0.96
N PHE A 144 -18.23 12.67 1.98
CA PHE A 144 -19.63 12.29 2.03
C PHE A 144 -20.32 13.15 3.08
N ALA A 145 -21.06 14.16 2.62
CA ALA A 145 -21.67 15.14 3.51
C ALA A 145 -22.86 14.53 4.27
N GLY A 146 -22.93 14.77 5.58
CA GLY A 146 -24.02 14.28 6.44
C GLY A 146 -24.08 12.75 6.57
N ALA A 147 -22.93 12.08 6.39
CA ALA A 147 -22.82 10.63 6.46
C ALA A 147 -22.07 10.18 7.72
N THR A 148 -22.28 8.93 8.12
CA THR A 148 -21.50 8.20 9.11
C THR A 148 -20.88 6.95 8.50
N LEU A 149 -19.84 6.39 9.11
CA LEU A 149 -19.22 5.13 8.67
C LEU A 149 -20.29 4.04 8.54
N ALA A 150 -21.18 3.93 9.54
CA ALA A 150 -22.28 2.98 9.53
C ALA A 150 -23.27 3.22 8.38
N SER A 151 -23.61 4.48 8.07
CA SER A 151 -24.51 4.80 6.95
C SER A 151 -23.92 4.48 5.58
N LEU A 152 -22.59 4.57 5.46
CA LEU A 152 -21.84 4.20 4.26
C LEU A 152 -21.57 2.69 4.20
N GLY A 153 -21.91 1.96 5.27
CA GLY A 153 -21.70 0.53 5.37
C GLY A 153 -20.25 0.13 5.66
N PHE A 154 -19.43 1.02 6.22
CA PHE A 154 -18.07 0.67 6.61
C PHE A 154 -18.04 -0.06 7.96
N ASP A 155 -17.27 -1.15 8.01
CA ASP A 155 -16.87 -1.80 9.24
C ASP A 155 -15.54 -1.19 9.75
N VAL A 156 -15.49 -0.86 11.04
CA VAL A 156 -14.30 -0.26 11.66
C VAL A 156 -13.17 -1.29 11.74
N GLY A 157 -11.99 -0.93 11.25
CA GLY A 157 -10.86 -1.85 11.21
C GLY A 157 -9.68 -1.33 10.39
N VAL A 158 -8.62 -2.15 10.35
CA VAL A 158 -7.49 -1.95 9.44
C VAL A 158 -7.42 -3.14 8.51
N TYR A 159 -7.46 -2.85 7.22
CA TYR A 159 -7.51 -3.82 6.15
C TYR A 159 -6.29 -3.66 5.27
N GLN A 160 -5.75 -4.77 4.76
CA GLN A 160 -4.52 -4.75 3.99
C GLN A 160 -4.60 -5.72 2.81
N SER A 161 -4.17 -5.25 1.64
CA SER A 161 -3.93 -6.07 0.46
C SER A 161 -2.51 -5.89 -0.03
N ILE A 162 -1.89 -6.98 -0.47
CA ILE A 162 -0.52 -7.01 -0.99
C ILE A 162 -0.56 -7.64 -2.37
N PHE A 163 0.00 -6.95 -3.37
CA PHE A 163 0.08 -7.45 -4.75
C PHE A 163 1.34 -6.90 -5.43
N GLY A 164 2.06 -7.75 -6.17
CA GLY A 164 3.37 -7.37 -6.70
C GLY A 164 4.30 -6.86 -5.58
N ASN A 165 4.85 -5.65 -5.75
CA ASN A 165 5.64 -4.95 -4.73
C ASN A 165 4.85 -3.88 -3.96
N ASN A 166 3.52 -3.94 -4.01
CA ASN A 166 2.62 -2.95 -3.43
C ASN A 166 2.00 -3.46 -2.14
N THR A 167 1.86 -2.56 -1.17
CA THR A 167 1.04 -2.76 0.02
C THR A 167 0.00 -1.64 0.08
N VAL A 168 -1.27 -2.02 0.08
CA VAL A 168 -2.39 -1.10 0.26
C VAL A 168 -2.98 -1.32 1.64
N THR A 169 -3.11 -0.25 2.42
CA THR A 169 -3.72 -0.29 3.75
C THR A 169 -4.93 0.62 3.78
N ILE A 170 -6.07 0.12 4.25
CA ILE A 170 -7.30 0.90 4.46
C ILE A 170 -7.57 0.93 5.96
N ALA A 171 -7.52 2.10 6.57
CA ALA A 171 -7.80 2.32 7.97
C ALA A 171 -9.17 3.00 8.10
N VAL A 172 -10.13 2.29 8.67
CA VAL A 172 -11.53 2.74 8.81
C VAL A 172 -11.83 3.03 10.27
N GLY A 173 -12.21 4.27 10.57
CA GLY A 173 -12.52 4.71 11.94
C GLY A 173 -11.33 4.66 12.90
N ALA A 174 -10.14 4.33 12.40
CA ALA A 174 -8.91 4.37 13.18
C ALA A 174 -8.46 5.82 13.26
N ASN A 175 -8.84 6.52 14.33
CA ASN A 175 -8.16 7.72 14.74
C ASN A 175 -6.68 7.38 14.93
N VAL A 176 -5.85 7.58 13.90
CA VAL A 176 -4.39 7.64 14.01
C VAL A 176 -4.00 8.96 14.68
N VAL A 177 -4.65 9.28 15.80
CA VAL A 177 -4.21 10.34 16.69
C VAL A 177 -3.04 9.75 17.47
N PRO A 178 -1.80 10.25 17.29
CA PRO A 178 -0.73 9.92 18.20
C PRO A 178 -1.24 10.28 19.60
N LEU A 179 -1.25 9.31 20.54
CA LEU A 179 -1.68 9.58 21.91
C LEU A 179 -1.06 10.91 22.32
N PRO A 180 -1.86 11.92 22.73
CA PRO A 180 -1.31 13.23 23.04
C PRO A 180 -0.17 13.03 24.04
N ALA A 181 0.99 13.63 23.76
CA ALA A 181 2.14 13.60 24.67
C ALA A 181 1.78 14.11 26.09
N ALA A 182 0.56 14.63 26.28
CA ALA A 182 -0.08 14.92 27.55
C ALA A 182 -0.01 13.77 28.58
N LEU A 183 -0.13 12.49 28.19
CA LEU A 183 -0.04 11.39 29.17
C LEU A 183 1.38 11.24 29.76
N PRO A 184 2.45 11.11 28.94
CA PRO A 184 3.83 11.18 29.44
C PRO A 184 4.14 12.48 30.19
N LEU A 185 3.66 13.63 29.71
CA LEU A 185 3.90 14.94 30.34
C LEU A 185 3.16 15.11 31.67
N PHE A 186 1.96 14.57 31.81
CA PHE A 186 1.20 14.59 33.06
C PHE A 186 1.89 13.72 34.11
N ILE A 187 2.32 12.51 33.74
CA ILE A 187 3.08 11.63 34.63
C ILE A 187 4.41 12.29 35.02
N ALA A 188 5.14 12.87 34.06
CA ALA A 188 6.39 13.57 34.32
C ALA A 188 6.20 14.81 35.20
N GLY A 189 5.12 15.57 34.98
CA GLY A 189 4.77 16.76 35.78
C GLY A 189 4.42 16.41 37.23
N VAL A 190 3.59 15.38 37.44
CA VAL A 190 3.23 14.90 38.79
C VAL A 190 4.45 14.31 39.51
N ALA A 191 5.28 13.53 38.82
CA ALA A 191 6.51 12.97 39.38
C ALA A 191 7.53 14.08 39.74
N GLY A 192 7.66 15.11 38.88
CA GLY A 192 8.50 16.27 39.13
C GLY A 192 8.06 17.06 40.37
N LEU A 193 6.76 17.28 40.54
CA LEU A 193 6.20 17.96 41.71
C LEU A 193 6.33 17.12 43.00
N GLY A 194 6.08 15.82 42.93
CA GLY A 194 6.26 14.89 44.06
C GLY A 194 7.72 14.79 44.52
N GLY A 195 8.68 14.76 43.58
CA GLY A 195 10.10 14.74 43.87
C GLY A 195 10.60 16.03 44.56
N LEU A 196 10.03 17.18 44.20
CA LEU A 196 10.33 18.46 44.85
C LEU A 196 9.71 18.55 46.25
N GLY A 197 8.50 18.02 46.46
CA GLY A 197 7.84 17.95 47.77
C GLY A 197 8.55 17.03 48.76
N ALA A 198 8.99 15.85 48.32
CA ALA A 198 9.69 14.87 49.16
C ALA A 198 11.07 15.37 49.65
N ARG A 199 11.71 16.28 48.92
CA ARG A 199 12.99 16.90 49.34
C ARG A 199 12.82 17.90 50.49
N ARG A 200 11.63 18.49 50.67
CA ARG A 200 11.36 19.44 51.76
C ARG A 200 11.10 18.77 53.11
N LEU A 201 10.65 17.53 53.12
CA LEU A 201 10.31 16.78 54.34
C LEU A 201 11.50 15.99 54.93
N ARG A 202 12.70 16.10 54.33
CA ARG A 202 13.94 15.44 54.79
C ARG A 202 14.97 16.41 55.40
N ARG A 203 14.57 17.62 55.76
CA ARG A 203 15.36 18.57 56.56
C ARG A 203 14.67 18.78 57.90
#